data_AF-A0A355FMH0-F1
#
_entry.id   AF-A0A355FMH0-F1
#
_cell.length_a   1.000
_cell.length_b   1.000
_cell.length_c   1.000
_cell.angle_alpha   90.00
_cell.angle_beta   90.00
_cell.angle_gamma   90.00
#
_symmetry.space_group_name_H-M   'P 1'
#
loop_
_entity.id
_entity.type
_entity.pdbx_description
1 polymer ?
#
loop_
_entity_poly.entity_id
_entity_poly.type
_entity_poly.pdbx_seq_one_letter_code
_entity_poly.pdbx_strand_id
1 'polypeptide(L)'
;GLERVGVQLYPFLGYGVLNGGSASSYFDYKKNAALSPQLFALCQAPFDRLAQLGRNSAKALVPAYLNEDGTFGASFMELKMRALLLETLRYQVITGIKSRTVLPLFQMASIYNYQDLEGAYQGFQESPYLRDLMAATGVEITKAVLTGIQPMLAAYTHSSVGRPKDVFTTAYGKINTPLPMPGGHGQNFQILKECYRHLFARGIKMVYLGNVDNLGFTVDPVAVALLALQGKTGGFEFAFRTVVDTKGGVLVVDQNKRLNCADLGVAISQEEMLAAEQSGKQILFNCATGLFDLEYLVSHLEAISTNLPLRFSDQDKDAGRYSQAEQVTWEIIGMLDDFYIFGIDKYDRFLAAKIALETLMASGVGLADPSFTAAPESTTDLKKAACKLHTGLQQKLATAYGLKKVDGRWIPKAVSELKKEMGAAVTP
;
A
#
# COMPACT_ATOMS: atom_id res chain seq x y z
N GLY A 1 -10.92 -25.33 2.31
CA GLY A 1 -12.15 -24.98 3.06
C GLY A 1 -12.37 -23.48 3.09
N LEU A 2 -11.66 -22.76 3.98
CA LEU A 2 -11.81 -21.30 4.17
C LEU A 2 -11.62 -20.48 2.90
N GLU A 3 -10.65 -20.82 2.07
CA GLU A 3 -10.40 -20.11 0.81
C GLU A 3 -11.64 -20.07 -0.11
N ARG A 4 -12.34 -21.20 -0.25
CA ARG A 4 -13.57 -21.28 -1.05
C ARG A 4 -14.69 -20.45 -0.46
N VAL A 5 -14.82 -20.44 0.88
CA VAL A 5 -15.77 -19.58 1.59
C VAL A 5 -15.45 -18.11 1.32
N GLY A 6 -14.18 -17.72 1.43
CA GLY A 6 -13.70 -16.37 1.16
C GLY A 6 -14.05 -15.87 -0.24
N VAL A 7 -13.80 -16.70 -1.26
CA VAL A 7 -14.15 -16.35 -2.64
C VAL A 7 -15.66 -16.14 -2.80
N GLN A 8 -16.49 -16.98 -2.19
CA GLN A 8 -17.96 -16.81 -2.23
C GLN A 8 -18.43 -15.51 -1.54
N LEU A 9 -17.62 -14.92 -0.65
CA LEU A 9 -17.93 -13.68 0.06
C LEU A 9 -17.49 -12.41 -0.69
N TYR A 10 -16.75 -12.51 -1.80
CA TYR A 10 -16.32 -11.34 -2.58
C TYR A 10 -17.43 -10.37 -3.00
N PRO A 11 -18.67 -10.80 -3.28
CA PRO A 11 -19.76 -9.86 -3.57
C PRO A 11 -20.22 -8.99 -2.38
N PHE A 12 -19.65 -9.22 -1.19
CA PHE A 12 -19.90 -8.47 0.05
C PHE A 12 -18.64 -7.75 0.55
N LEU A 13 -17.58 -7.71 -0.26
CA LEU A 13 -16.29 -7.13 0.10
C LEU A 13 -15.98 -5.95 -0.80
N GLY A 14 -15.72 -4.78 -0.23
CA GLY A 14 -15.15 -3.62 -0.95
C GLY A 14 -13.62 -3.63 -0.87
N TYR A 15 -12.95 -3.06 -1.86
CA TYR A 15 -11.49 -2.95 -1.90
C TYR A 15 -11.03 -1.50 -2.00
N GLY A 16 -10.34 -1.04 -0.97
CA GLY A 16 -9.94 0.35 -0.76
C GLY A 16 -8.44 0.57 -0.93
N VAL A 17 -8.06 1.61 -1.67
CA VAL A 17 -6.67 2.05 -1.79
C VAL A 17 -6.45 3.47 -1.27
N LEU A 18 -5.43 3.62 -0.43
CA LEU A 18 -4.93 4.91 0.04
C LEU A 18 -3.97 5.48 -1.01
N ASN A 19 -4.39 6.57 -1.66
CA ASN A 19 -3.76 7.12 -2.86
C ASN A 19 -3.65 8.66 -2.80
N GLY A 20 -3.63 9.23 -1.60
CA GLY A 20 -3.67 10.69 -1.42
C GLY A 20 -2.29 11.38 -1.49
N GLY A 21 -1.21 10.61 -1.60
CA GLY A 21 0.16 11.14 -1.65
C GLY A 21 0.66 11.40 -3.07
N SER A 22 1.49 12.44 -3.25
CA SER A 22 2.27 12.62 -4.47
C SER A 22 3.54 11.75 -4.45
N ALA A 23 4.08 11.44 -5.62
CA ALA A 23 5.34 10.70 -5.73
C ALA A 23 6.59 11.55 -5.36
N SER A 24 6.43 12.82 -5.01
CA SER A 24 7.54 13.72 -4.68
C SER A 24 8.49 13.16 -3.60
N SER A 25 7.94 12.65 -2.49
CA SER A 25 8.75 12.01 -1.44
C SER A 25 9.28 10.63 -1.84
N TYR A 26 8.67 9.97 -2.81
CA TYR A 26 9.10 8.67 -3.31
C TYR A 26 10.37 8.83 -4.17
N PHE A 27 10.47 9.95 -4.89
CA PHE A 27 11.65 10.37 -5.68
C PHE A 27 12.55 11.40 -4.97
N ASP A 28 12.42 11.57 -3.65
CA ASP A 28 13.31 12.44 -2.88
C ASP A 28 14.73 11.87 -2.90
N TYR A 29 15.69 12.65 -3.40
CA TYR A 29 17.04 12.17 -3.64
C TYR A 29 17.74 11.78 -2.33
N LYS A 30 17.62 12.63 -1.30
CA LYS A 30 18.26 12.41 0.01
C LYS A 30 17.77 11.11 0.63
N LYS A 31 16.45 10.85 0.58
CA LYS A 31 15.86 9.62 1.12
C LYS A 31 16.32 8.37 0.38
N ASN A 32 16.36 8.41 -0.95
CA ASN A 32 16.76 7.24 -1.73
C ASN A 32 18.25 6.92 -1.55
N ALA A 33 19.11 7.93 -1.57
CA ALA A 33 20.54 7.77 -1.33
C ALA A 33 20.84 7.29 0.11
N ALA A 34 20.06 7.73 1.10
CA ALA A 34 20.26 7.36 2.50
C ALA A 34 19.99 5.88 2.81
N LEU A 35 19.12 5.18 2.04
CA LEU A 35 18.87 3.76 2.26
C LEU A 35 20.13 2.92 1.99
N SER A 36 20.82 3.20 0.88
CA SER A 36 22.11 2.60 0.54
C SER A 36 22.79 3.42 -0.56
N PRO A 37 23.82 4.21 -0.23
CA PRO A 37 24.54 5.01 -1.23
C PRO A 37 25.12 4.15 -2.34
N GLN A 38 25.59 2.95 -1.99
CA GLN A 38 26.15 2.00 -2.95
C GLN A 38 25.10 1.50 -3.94
N LEU A 39 23.96 0.98 -3.45
CA LEU A 39 22.90 0.48 -4.33
C LEU A 39 22.28 1.62 -5.14
N PHE A 40 22.14 2.80 -4.54
CA PHE A 40 21.62 3.97 -5.22
C PHE A 40 22.50 4.39 -6.40
N ALA A 41 23.84 4.37 -6.25
CA ALA A 41 24.77 4.65 -7.35
C ALA A 41 24.59 3.68 -8.54
N LEU A 42 24.37 2.37 -8.26
CA LEU A 42 24.08 1.37 -9.29
C LEU A 42 22.71 1.59 -9.96
N CYS A 43 21.77 2.18 -9.22
CA CYS A 43 20.40 2.44 -9.66
C CYS A 43 20.17 3.84 -10.23
N GLN A 44 21.21 4.69 -10.35
CA GLN A 44 21.06 6.11 -10.66
C GLN A 44 20.34 6.35 -12.00
N ALA A 45 20.80 5.72 -13.08
CA ALA A 45 20.19 5.88 -14.40
C ALA A 45 18.70 5.43 -14.45
N PRO A 46 18.32 4.23 -13.97
CA PRO A 46 16.91 3.85 -13.92
C PRO A 46 16.08 4.69 -12.92
N PHE A 47 16.67 5.15 -11.82
CA PHE A 47 16.03 6.10 -10.91
C PHE A 47 15.67 7.41 -11.62
N ASP A 48 16.63 8.00 -12.34
CA ASP A 48 16.41 9.27 -13.05
C ASP A 48 15.33 9.14 -14.13
N ARG A 49 15.31 8.01 -14.86
CA ARG A 49 14.26 7.73 -15.86
C ARG A 49 12.87 7.61 -15.22
N LEU A 50 12.75 6.89 -14.09
CA LEU A 50 11.48 6.79 -13.35
C LEU A 50 11.05 8.15 -12.80
N ALA A 51 12.00 8.93 -12.27
CA ALA A 51 11.72 10.24 -11.70
C ALA A 51 11.21 11.23 -12.76
N GLN A 52 11.79 11.21 -13.97
CA GLN A 52 11.31 12.02 -15.10
C GLN A 52 9.85 11.71 -15.46
N LEU A 53 9.45 10.44 -15.38
CA LEU A 53 8.08 10.01 -15.68
C LEU A 53 7.09 10.36 -14.55
N GLY A 54 7.49 10.13 -13.30
CA GLY A 54 6.55 9.99 -12.19
C GLY A 54 6.62 11.05 -11.09
N ARG A 55 7.65 11.90 -11.03
CA ARG A 55 7.90 12.73 -9.83
C ARG A 55 6.77 13.69 -9.47
N ASN A 56 6.08 14.20 -10.48
CA ASN A 56 5.00 15.18 -10.32
C ASN A 56 3.61 14.55 -10.46
N SER A 57 3.50 13.22 -10.54
CA SER A 57 2.21 12.53 -10.68
C SER A 57 1.79 11.81 -9.40
N ALA A 58 0.59 11.25 -9.42
CA ALA A 58 0.13 10.33 -8.39
C ALA A 58 1.05 9.12 -8.32
N LYS A 59 1.48 8.75 -7.12
CA LYS A 59 2.34 7.56 -6.91
C LYS A 59 1.72 6.29 -7.51
N ALA A 60 0.40 6.17 -7.45
CA ALA A 60 -0.32 5.03 -8.01
C ALA A 60 -0.13 4.84 -9.53
N LEU A 61 0.25 5.89 -10.26
CA LEU A 61 0.47 5.86 -11.71
C LEU A 61 1.94 5.60 -12.07
N VAL A 62 2.85 5.61 -11.09
CA VAL A 62 4.24 5.25 -11.29
C VAL A 62 4.33 3.75 -11.63
N PRO A 63 5.21 3.33 -12.57
CA PRO A 63 5.50 1.92 -12.81
C PRO A 63 5.86 1.20 -11.51
N ALA A 64 5.16 0.09 -11.26
CA ALA A 64 5.34 -0.73 -10.06
C ALA A 64 6.57 -1.63 -10.13
N TYR A 65 7.11 -1.85 -11.33
CA TYR A 65 8.30 -2.65 -11.57
C TYR A 65 8.96 -2.28 -12.90
N LEU A 66 10.21 -2.70 -13.07
CA LEU A 66 10.94 -2.68 -14.34
C LEU A 66 11.07 -4.11 -14.87
N ASN A 67 11.01 -4.24 -16.20
CA ASN A 67 11.42 -5.46 -16.89
C ASN A 67 12.95 -5.56 -16.94
N GLU A 68 13.46 -6.75 -17.27
CA GLU A 68 14.92 -6.99 -17.31
C GLU A 68 15.64 -6.17 -18.38
N ASP A 69 14.93 -5.83 -19.46
CA ASP A 69 15.43 -4.95 -20.51
C ASP A 69 15.36 -3.46 -20.14
N GLY A 70 14.92 -3.15 -18.91
CA GLY A 70 14.80 -1.79 -18.39
C GLY A 70 13.57 -1.03 -18.87
N THR A 71 12.64 -1.65 -19.58
CA THR A 71 11.34 -1.05 -19.89
C THR A 71 10.43 -1.05 -18.65
N PHE A 72 9.48 -0.11 -18.62
CA PHE A 72 8.53 0.00 -17.50
C PHE A 72 7.42 -1.04 -17.59
N GLY A 73 7.10 -1.64 -16.45
CA GLY A 73 5.93 -2.49 -16.27
C GLY A 73 4.64 -1.69 -16.04
N ALA A 74 3.59 -2.42 -15.66
CA ALA A 74 2.33 -1.82 -15.22
C ALA A 74 2.50 -0.87 -14.02
N SER A 75 1.61 0.10 -13.90
CA SER A 75 1.57 0.98 -12.72
C SER A 75 1.04 0.26 -11.47
N PHE A 76 1.26 0.83 -10.28
CA PHE A 76 0.69 0.27 -9.04
C PHE A 76 -0.82 0.11 -9.13
N MET A 77 -1.53 1.13 -9.63
CA MET A 77 -3.00 1.10 -9.73
C MET A 77 -3.48 0.07 -10.75
N GLU A 78 -2.80 -0.01 -11.90
CA GLU A 78 -3.13 -0.96 -12.96
C GLU A 78 -3.00 -2.41 -12.46
N LEU A 79 -1.95 -2.70 -11.67
CA LEU A 79 -1.82 -3.99 -11.00
C LEU A 79 -2.93 -4.24 -9.97
N LYS A 80 -3.36 -3.23 -9.20
CA LYS A 80 -4.51 -3.39 -8.28
C LYS A 80 -5.79 -3.72 -9.01
N MET A 81 -6.10 -2.97 -10.07
CA MET A 81 -7.28 -3.23 -10.89
C MET A 81 -7.21 -4.63 -11.52
N ARG A 82 -6.03 -5.03 -12.03
CA ARG A 82 -5.83 -6.36 -12.61
C ARG A 82 -6.08 -7.47 -11.57
N ALA A 83 -5.54 -7.34 -10.36
CA ALA A 83 -5.75 -8.32 -9.29
C ALA A 83 -7.24 -8.48 -8.95
N LEU A 84 -8.00 -7.39 -8.89
CA LEU A 84 -9.45 -7.44 -8.62
C LEU A 84 -10.24 -8.08 -9.77
N LEU A 85 -9.87 -7.83 -11.02
CA LEU A 85 -10.47 -8.51 -12.17
C LEU A 85 -10.15 -10.01 -12.17
N LEU A 86 -8.93 -10.40 -11.77
CA LEU A 86 -8.54 -11.80 -11.63
C LEU A 86 -9.34 -12.51 -10.53
N GLU A 87 -9.52 -11.87 -9.37
CA GLU A 87 -10.35 -12.42 -8.30
C GLU A 87 -11.85 -12.46 -8.65
N THR A 88 -12.32 -11.48 -9.44
CA THR A 88 -13.66 -11.52 -10.03
C THR A 88 -13.81 -12.70 -10.98
N LEU A 89 -12.83 -12.92 -11.87
CA LEU A 89 -12.82 -14.06 -12.79
C LEU A 89 -12.80 -15.39 -12.00
N ARG A 90 -12.00 -15.47 -10.94
CA ARG A 90 -11.94 -16.62 -10.05
C ARG A 90 -13.30 -16.92 -9.41
N TYR A 91 -13.98 -15.90 -8.88
CA TYR A 91 -15.34 -16.03 -8.37
C TYR A 91 -16.31 -16.55 -9.43
N GLN A 92 -16.26 -16.01 -10.65
CA GLN A 92 -17.12 -16.43 -11.76
C GLN A 92 -16.87 -17.89 -12.18
N VAL A 93 -15.61 -18.32 -12.21
CA VAL A 93 -15.25 -19.72 -12.52
C VAL A 93 -15.75 -20.67 -11.45
N ILE A 94 -15.63 -20.30 -10.17
CA ILE A 94 -16.03 -21.15 -9.04
C ILE A 94 -17.55 -21.23 -8.87
N THR A 95 -18.27 -20.14 -9.12
CA THR A 95 -19.71 -20.03 -8.81
C THR A 95 -20.61 -20.12 -10.04
N GLY A 96 -20.08 -19.86 -11.24
CA GLY A 96 -20.88 -19.68 -12.46
C GLY A 96 -21.65 -18.36 -12.53
N ILE A 97 -21.54 -17.47 -11.53
CA ILE A 97 -22.34 -16.24 -11.42
C ILE A 97 -21.58 -15.06 -12.03
N LYS A 98 -22.15 -14.42 -13.06
CA LYS A 98 -21.56 -13.23 -13.72
C LYS A 98 -22.23 -11.90 -13.43
N SER A 99 -23.51 -11.90 -13.01
CA SER A 99 -24.34 -10.69 -13.00
C SER A 99 -24.18 -9.78 -11.77
N ARG A 100 -23.22 -10.05 -10.88
CA ARG A 100 -23.05 -9.30 -9.63
C ARG A 100 -21.75 -8.52 -9.65
N THR A 101 -21.82 -7.23 -9.29
CA THR A 101 -20.63 -6.44 -8.99
C THR A 101 -19.89 -7.10 -7.83
N VAL A 102 -18.63 -7.42 -8.06
CA VAL A 102 -17.75 -8.10 -7.11
C VAL A 102 -16.58 -7.18 -6.84
N LEU A 103 -16.17 -7.06 -5.57
CA LEU A 103 -15.01 -6.26 -5.17
C LEU A 103 -15.06 -4.79 -5.65
N PRO A 104 -16.12 -4.00 -5.35
CA PRO A 104 -16.15 -2.59 -5.71
C PRO A 104 -14.91 -1.87 -5.19
N LEU A 105 -14.24 -1.18 -6.10
CA LEU A 105 -13.02 -0.42 -5.84
C LEU A 105 -13.39 0.97 -5.33
N PHE A 106 -12.75 1.38 -4.24
CA PHE A 106 -12.80 2.75 -3.74
C PHE A 106 -11.40 3.24 -3.40
N GLN A 107 -11.23 4.56 -3.36
CA GLN A 107 -9.94 5.15 -3.08
C GLN A 107 -10.02 6.48 -2.35
N MET A 108 -8.95 6.81 -1.63
CA MET A 108 -8.71 8.16 -1.14
C MET A 108 -7.65 8.84 -2.01
N ALA A 109 -8.06 9.84 -2.78
CA ALA A 109 -7.19 10.72 -3.55
C ALA A 109 -6.97 12.04 -2.79
N SER A 110 -6.27 12.99 -3.42
CA SER A 110 -6.10 14.36 -2.93
C SER A 110 -6.50 15.38 -3.98
N ILE A 111 -6.68 16.62 -3.56
CA ILE A 111 -6.94 17.76 -4.46
C ILE A 111 -5.85 17.95 -5.53
N TYR A 112 -4.63 17.40 -5.34
CA TYR A 112 -3.53 17.55 -6.30
C TYR A 112 -3.41 16.41 -7.31
N ASN A 113 -4.03 15.27 -7.07
CA ASN A 113 -3.81 14.09 -7.91
C ASN A 113 -5.09 13.42 -8.40
N TYR A 114 -6.26 13.86 -7.92
CA TYR A 114 -7.55 13.29 -8.32
C TYR A 114 -7.77 13.34 -9.84
N GLN A 115 -7.51 14.48 -10.47
CA GLN A 115 -7.73 14.67 -11.92
C GLN A 115 -6.80 13.79 -12.76
N ASP A 116 -5.52 13.67 -12.36
CA ASP A 116 -4.56 12.79 -13.03
C ASP A 116 -4.99 11.32 -12.96
N LEU A 117 -5.51 10.90 -11.81
CA LEU A 117 -6.03 9.53 -11.62
C LEU A 117 -7.25 9.29 -12.50
N GLU A 118 -8.21 10.21 -12.51
CA GLU A 118 -9.41 10.11 -13.35
C GLU A 118 -9.06 10.05 -14.84
N GLY A 119 -8.14 10.90 -15.31
CA GLY A 119 -7.64 10.88 -16.68
C GLY A 119 -6.93 9.56 -17.02
N ALA A 120 -6.09 9.04 -16.12
CA ALA A 120 -5.41 7.77 -16.33
C ALA A 120 -6.39 6.58 -16.44
N TYR A 121 -7.48 6.60 -15.67
CA TYR A 121 -8.46 5.50 -15.69
C TYR A 121 -9.21 5.41 -17.02
N GLN A 122 -9.38 6.53 -17.73
CA GLN A 122 -9.90 6.52 -19.09
C GLN A 122 -8.93 5.79 -20.04
N GLY A 123 -7.62 6.06 -19.92
CA GLY A 123 -6.59 5.35 -20.70
C GLY A 123 -6.49 3.86 -20.36
N PHE A 124 -6.74 3.49 -19.10
CA PHE A 124 -6.73 2.10 -18.65
C PHE A 124 -7.81 1.21 -19.28
N GLN A 125 -8.82 1.79 -19.94
CA GLN A 125 -9.79 1.01 -20.73
C GLN A 125 -9.11 0.16 -21.82
N GLU A 126 -8.09 0.74 -22.46
CA GLU A 126 -7.34 0.11 -23.54
C GLU A 126 -6.02 -0.53 -23.05
N SER A 127 -5.82 -0.60 -21.73
CA SER A 127 -4.63 -1.21 -21.17
C SER A 127 -4.53 -2.69 -21.57
N PRO A 128 -3.37 -3.16 -22.06
CA PRO A 128 -3.15 -4.58 -22.31
C PRO A 128 -3.26 -5.42 -21.02
N TYR A 129 -3.10 -4.81 -19.85
CA TYR A 129 -3.24 -5.48 -18.56
C TYR A 129 -4.69 -5.62 -18.10
N LEU A 130 -5.64 -4.85 -18.65
CA LEU A 130 -7.00 -4.79 -18.12
C LEU A 130 -8.07 -5.15 -19.15
N ARG A 131 -7.94 -4.70 -20.41
CA ARG A 131 -8.98 -4.77 -21.44
C ARG A 131 -9.60 -6.17 -21.58
N ASP A 132 -8.76 -7.17 -21.80
CA ASP A 132 -9.24 -8.54 -22.04
C ASP A 132 -9.89 -9.15 -20.78
N LEU A 133 -9.43 -8.76 -19.59
CA LEU A 133 -10.04 -9.18 -18.33
C LEU A 133 -11.38 -8.48 -18.07
N MET A 134 -11.49 -7.17 -18.37
CA MET A 134 -12.76 -6.44 -18.29
C MET A 134 -13.79 -7.07 -19.23
N ALA A 135 -13.39 -7.38 -20.47
CA ALA A 135 -14.25 -8.08 -21.42
C ALA A 135 -14.67 -9.48 -20.94
N ALA A 136 -13.74 -10.25 -20.36
CA ALA A 136 -14.02 -11.59 -19.88
C ALA A 136 -14.93 -11.64 -18.65
N THR A 137 -14.79 -10.65 -17.76
CA THR A 137 -15.55 -10.56 -16.50
C THR A 137 -16.84 -9.76 -16.64
N GLY A 138 -16.95 -8.89 -17.65
CA GLY A 138 -18.05 -7.93 -17.79
C GLY A 138 -17.99 -6.77 -16.78
N VAL A 139 -16.83 -6.53 -16.15
CA VAL A 139 -16.66 -5.49 -15.14
C VAL A 139 -15.83 -4.33 -15.68
N GLU A 140 -16.41 -3.13 -15.71
CA GLU A 140 -15.72 -1.89 -16.07
C GLU A 140 -15.06 -1.25 -14.84
N ILE A 141 -13.97 -1.87 -14.36
CA ILE A 141 -13.33 -1.52 -13.08
C ILE A 141 -12.84 -0.06 -12.99
N THR A 142 -12.56 0.54 -14.14
CA THR A 142 -12.05 1.90 -14.31
C THR A 142 -13.14 2.99 -14.23
N LYS A 143 -14.43 2.65 -14.38
CA LYS A 143 -15.55 3.62 -14.39
C LYS A 143 -16.25 3.80 -13.05
N ALA A 144 -16.21 2.78 -12.20
CA ALA A 144 -17.01 2.73 -10.97
C ALA A 144 -16.19 2.96 -9.68
N VAL A 145 -15.07 3.71 -9.78
CA VAL A 145 -14.18 3.95 -8.63
C VAL A 145 -14.77 5.03 -7.72
N LEU A 146 -15.25 4.64 -6.54
CA LEU A 146 -15.71 5.59 -5.53
C LEU A 146 -14.49 6.34 -4.96
N THR A 147 -14.50 7.66 -5.00
CA THR A 147 -13.33 8.46 -4.61
C THR A 147 -13.69 9.49 -3.57
N GLY A 148 -12.99 9.45 -2.43
CA GLY A 148 -12.93 10.57 -1.49
C GLY A 148 -11.68 11.42 -1.77
N ILE A 149 -11.83 12.74 -1.71
CA ILE A 149 -10.75 13.69 -2.03
C ILE A 149 -10.31 14.37 -0.74
N GLN A 150 -9.10 14.08 -0.28
CA GLN A 150 -8.55 14.71 0.92
C GLN A 150 -8.07 16.14 0.62
N PRO A 151 -8.27 17.09 1.56
CA PRO A 151 -7.66 18.41 1.49
C PRO A 151 -6.16 18.33 1.83
N MET A 152 -5.46 19.45 1.62
CA MET A 152 -4.09 19.64 2.09
C MET A 152 -4.07 20.59 3.30
N LEU A 153 -3.19 20.28 4.24
CA LEU A 153 -2.91 21.10 5.41
C LEU A 153 -1.60 21.86 5.21
N ALA A 154 -1.45 23.02 5.85
CA ALA A 154 -0.16 23.70 5.88
C ALA A 154 0.84 22.91 6.74
N ALA A 155 2.08 22.80 6.27
CA ALA A 155 3.19 22.39 7.12
C ALA A 155 3.45 23.43 8.21
N TYR A 156 4.00 22.97 9.32
CA TYR A 156 4.34 23.78 10.49
C TYR A 156 5.85 23.95 10.62
N THR A 157 6.29 24.93 11.40
CA THR A 157 7.70 25.13 11.74
C THR A 157 8.27 23.91 12.48
N HIS A 158 9.51 23.55 12.12
CA HIS A 158 10.26 22.45 12.73
C HIS A 158 10.37 22.64 14.25
N SER A 159 10.37 21.56 15.05
CA SER A 159 10.38 21.68 16.52
C SER A 159 11.58 22.43 17.09
N SER A 160 12.69 22.52 16.35
CA SER A 160 13.86 23.32 16.72
C SER A 160 13.62 24.84 16.72
N VAL A 161 12.51 25.31 16.12
CA VAL A 161 12.13 26.74 16.11
C VAL A 161 11.39 27.13 17.40
N GLY A 162 10.88 26.14 18.15
CA GLY A 162 10.20 26.34 19.42
C GLY A 162 8.71 26.00 19.39
N ARG A 163 8.01 26.42 20.45
CA ARG A 163 6.55 26.29 20.62
C ARG A 163 5.97 27.66 21.01
N PRO A 164 4.75 28.03 20.58
CA PRO A 164 3.88 27.29 19.65
C PRO A 164 4.51 27.16 18.26
N LYS A 165 4.03 26.19 17.46
CA LYS A 165 4.47 26.03 16.07
C LYS A 165 3.74 27.03 15.19
N ASP A 166 4.47 27.80 14.39
CA ASP A 166 3.93 28.64 13.32
C ASP A 166 3.76 27.88 12.00
N VAL A 167 3.07 28.49 11.03
CA VAL A 167 3.00 27.99 9.64
C VAL A 167 4.37 28.08 8.96
N PHE A 168 4.80 27.00 8.32
CA PHE A 168 6.04 27.00 7.54
C PHE A 168 5.84 27.70 6.19
N THR A 169 6.56 28.81 5.96
CA THR A 169 6.39 29.70 4.80
C THR A 169 7.66 29.90 3.97
N THR A 170 8.66 29.04 4.14
CA THR A 170 9.96 29.14 3.46
C THR A 170 10.31 27.93 2.62
N ALA A 171 9.30 27.26 2.02
CA ALA A 171 9.52 26.03 1.26
C ALA A 171 10.51 26.25 0.11
N TYR A 172 11.45 25.31 -0.05
CA TYR A 172 12.51 25.36 -1.05
C TYR A 172 13.38 26.62 -0.99
N GLY A 173 13.50 27.23 0.19
CA GLY A 173 14.27 28.46 0.41
C GLY A 173 13.58 29.74 -0.08
N LYS A 174 12.30 29.68 -0.46
CA LYS A 174 11.54 30.84 -0.96
C LYS A 174 10.63 31.42 0.13
N ILE A 175 10.80 32.70 0.44
CA ILE A 175 9.96 33.43 1.41
C ILE A 175 8.50 33.44 0.94
N ASN A 176 7.55 33.41 1.88
CA ASN A 176 6.09 33.41 1.65
C ASN A 176 5.61 32.25 0.76
N THR A 177 6.31 31.11 0.80
CA THR A 177 5.94 29.89 0.09
C THR A 177 5.55 28.81 1.10
N PRO A 178 4.24 28.59 1.34
CA PRO A 178 3.79 27.51 2.21
C PRO A 178 4.03 26.14 1.58
N LEU A 179 4.14 25.11 2.41
CA LEU A 179 4.22 23.72 1.95
C LEU A 179 2.90 22.99 2.24
N PRO A 180 2.09 22.65 1.23
CA PRO A 180 0.88 21.87 1.41
C PRO A 180 1.22 20.39 1.61
N MET A 181 0.69 19.79 2.68
CA MET A 181 0.93 18.41 3.08
C MET A 181 -0.39 17.66 3.34
N PRO A 182 -0.47 16.37 3.01
CA PRO A 182 -1.64 15.57 3.38
C PRO A 182 -1.71 15.43 4.91
N GLY A 183 -2.92 15.40 5.47
CA GLY A 183 -3.13 15.22 6.92
C GLY A 183 -2.91 13.79 7.43
N GLY A 184 -2.18 12.97 6.68
CA GLY A 184 -1.96 11.55 6.98
C GLY A 184 -3.10 10.64 6.51
N HIS A 185 -2.78 9.38 6.30
CA HIS A 185 -3.76 8.43 5.78
C HIS A 185 -4.88 8.09 6.78
N GLY A 186 -4.70 8.40 8.07
CA GLY A 186 -5.75 8.28 9.09
C GLY A 186 -6.99 9.12 8.80
N GLN A 187 -6.86 10.21 8.03
CA GLN A 187 -8.01 11.00 7.59
C GLN A 187 -9.00 10.24 6.70
N ASN A 188 -8.62 9.06 6.18
CA ASN A 188 -9.50 8.21 5.38
C ASN A 188 -10.87 7.96 6.05
N PHE A 189 -10.95 7.87 7.38
CA PHE A 189 -12.23 7.65 8.06
C PHE A 189 -13.21 8.81 7.89
N GLN A 190 -12.70 10.03 7.81
CA GLN A 190 -13.49 11.22 7.49
C GLN A 190 -13.71 11.38 5.98
N ILE A 191 -12.64 11.22 5.19
CA ILE A 191 -12.65 11.51 3.74
C ILE A 191 -13.42 10.46 2.94
N LEU A 192 -13.36 9.19 3.34
CA LEU A 192 -14.07 8.09 2.68
C LEU A 192 -15.42 7.78 3.32
N LYS A 193 -15.88 8.59 4.28
CA LYS A 193 -17.10 8.36 5.04
C LYS A 193 -18.32 8.06 4.16
N GLU A 194 -18.52 8.86 3.13
CA GLU A 194 -19.63 8.67 2.20
C GLU A 194 -19.41 7.47 1.26
N CYS A 195 -18.16 7.12 0.94
CA CYS A 195 -17.86 5.88 0.22
C CYS A 195 -18.23 4.66 1.07
N TYR A 196 -17.86 4.63 2.35
CA TYR A 196 -18.20 3.55 3.28
C TYR A 196 -19.72 3.39 3.44
N ARG A 197 -20.44 4.49 3.64
CA ARG A 197 -21.91 4.50 3.72
C ARG A 197 -22.56 4.02 2.43
N HIS A 198 -22.07 4.48 1.28
CA HIS A 198 -22.57 4.06 -0.02
C HIS A 198 -22.36 2.55 -0.25
N LEU A 199 -21.19 2.03 0.07
CA LEU A 199 -20.88 0.60 -0.02
C LEU A 199 -21.81 -0.21 0.89
N PHE A 200 -21.98 0.22 2.15
CA PHE A 200 -22.84 -0.45 3.12
C PHE A 200 -24.30 -0.48 2.66
N ALA A 201 -24.82 0.66 2.16
CA ALA A 201 -26.17 0.76 1.63
C ALA A 201 -26.42 -0.17 0.42
N ARG A 202 -25.36 -0.56 -0.31
CA ARG A 202 -25.42 -1.52 -1.43
C ARG A 202 -25.18 -2.97 -1.00
N GLY A 203 -25.15 -3.23 0.30
CA GLY A 203 -25.04 -4.58 0.85
C GLY A 203 -23.60 -5.07 0.99
N ILE A 204 -22.58 -4.22 0.84
CA ILE A 204 -21.21 -4.57 1.21
C ILE A 204 -21.14 -4.67 2.74
N LYS A 205 -20.42 -5.69 3.23
CA LYS A 205 -20.32 -6.03 4.66
C LYS A 205 -18.90 -5.88 5.20
N MET A 206 -17.90 -5.97 4.34
CA MET A 206 -16.50 -5.83 4.74
C MET A 206 -15.77 -4.90 3.76
N VAL A 207 -14.72 -4.24 4.22
CA VAL A 207 -13.81 -3.49 3.35
C VAL A 207 -12.36 -3.82 3.65
N TYR A 208 -11.59 -4.14 2.61
CA TYR A 208 -10.14 -4.07 2.67
C TYR A 208 -9.70 -2.63 2.46
N LEU A 209 -8.70 -2.18 3.20
CA LEU A 209 -8.04 -0.91 3.00
C LEU A 209 -6.54 -1.11 3.08
N GLY A 210 -5.81 -0.54 2.14
CA GLY A 210 -4.36 -0.60 2.17
C GLY A 210 -3.69 0.42 1.27
N ASN A 211 -2.37 0.47 1.40
CA ASN A 211 -1.54 1.39 0.65
C ASN A 211 -1.39 0.94 -0.81
N VAL A 212 -1.54 1.87 -1.76
CA VAL A 212 -1.44 1.57 -3.20
C VAL A 212 -0.06 1.04 -3.61
N ASP A 213 0.98 1.47 -2.90
CA ASP A 213 2.38 1.12 -3.15
C ASP A 213 2.83 -0.22 -2.54
N ASN A 214 1.95 -0.95 -1.85
CA ASN A 214 2.23 -2.32 -1.40
C ASN A 214 1.75 -3.33 -2.45
N LEU A 215 2.65 -3.96 -3.22
CA LEU A 215 2.29 -4.98 -4.21
C LEU A 215 1.84 -6.31 -3.61
N GLY A 216 2.07 -6.54 -2.32
CA GLY A 216 1.53 -7.70 -1.61
C GLY A 216 0.11 -7.50 -1.08
N PHE A 217 -0.39 -6.25 -1.06
CA PHE A 217 -1.78 -5.94 -0.71
C PHE A 217 -2.70 -6.43 -1.84
N THR A 218 -3.20 -7.65 -1.70
CA THR A 218 -4.22 -8.26 -2.57
C THR A 218 -5.29 -8.89 -1.69
N VAL A 219 -6.46 -9.20 -2.26
CA VAL A 219 -7.51 -9.90 -1.51
C VAL A 219 -6.96 -11.24 -1.00
N ASP A 220 -7.12 -11.51 0.30
CA ASP A 220 -6.87 -12.82 0.88
C ASP A 220 -8.20 -13.46 1.27
N PRO A 221 -8.72 -14.42 0.48
CA PRO A 221 -9.98 -15.08 0.79
C PRO A 221 -9.99 -15.79 2.16
N VAL A 222 -8.84 -16.24 2.70
CA VAL A 222 -8.81 -16.87 4.02
C VAL A 222 -9.11 -15.84 5.11
N ALA A 223 -8.45 -14.68 5.07
CA ALA A 223 -8.73 -13.58 6.00
C ALA A 223 -10.18 -13.07 5.90
N VAL A 224 -10.74 -12.98 4.69
CA VAL A 224 -12.16 -12.64 4.45
C VAL A 224 -13.08 -13.65 5.14
N ALA A 225 -12.83 -14.94 4.97
CA ALA A 225 -13.63 -15.98 5.60
C ALA A 225 -13.52 -15.93 7.14
N LEU A 226 -12.31 -15.73 7.68
CA LEU A 226 -12.09 -15.66 9.12
C LEU A 226 -12.81 -14.47 9.77
N LEU A 227 -12.83 -13.31 9.12
CA LEU A 227 -13.57 -12.16 9.63
C LEU A 227 -15.08 -12.44 9.62
N ALA A 228 -15.61 -12.90 8.49
CA ALA A 228 -17.03 -13.16 8.30
C ALA A 228 -17.59 -14.23 9.25
N LEU A 229 -16.79 -15.24 9.61
CA LEU A 229 -17.24 -16.36 10.45
C LEU A 229 -17.16 -16.08 11.96
N GLN A 230 -16.31 -15.13 12.40
CA GLN A 230 -16.08 -14.88 13.82
C GLN A 230 -16.61 -13.53 14.32
N GLY A 231 -17.14 -12.68 13.45
CA GLY A 231 -17.78 -11.42 13.85
C GLY A 231 -16.84 -10.41 14.52
N LYS A 232 -15.54 -10.46 14.19
CA LYS A 232 -14.57 -9.46 14.67
C LYS A 232 -14.77 -8.11 13.97
N THR A 233 -14.35 -7.02 14.58
CA THR A 233 -14.51 -5.68 13.99
C THR A 233 -13.47 -5.37 12.92
N GLY A 234 -12.36 -6.13 12.91
CA GLY A 234 -11.38 -6.08 11.83
C GLY A 234 -10.25 -7.08 11.97
N GLY A 235 -9.27 -6.96 11.06
CA GLY A 235 -8.05 -7.73 11.06
C GLY A 235 -6.93 -6.96 10.37
N PHE A 236 -5.72 -7.06 10.91
CA PHE A 236 -4.57 -6.25 10.50
C PHE A 236 -3.36 -7.14 10.24
N GLU A 237 -2.66 -6.87 9.14
CA GLU A 237 -1.51 -7.67 8.73
C GLU A 237 -0.21 -7.13 9.31
N PHE A 238 0.55 -8.03 9.94
CA PHE A 238 1.86 -7.75 10.51
C PHE A 238 2.87 -8.80 10.04
N ALA A 239 4.06 -8.34 9.69
CA ALA A 239 5.19 -9.19 9.36
C ALA A 239 6.36 -8.89 10.31
N PHE A 240 7.30 -9.82 10.44
CA PHE A 240 8.54 -9.52 11.14
C PHE A 240 9.31 -8.41 10.41
N ARG A 241 9.75 -7.42 11.17
CA ARG A 241 10.54 -6.28 10.67
C ARG A 241 11.83 -6.76 10.00
N THR A 242 12.20 -6.11 8.90
CA THR A 242 13.53 -6.26 8.28
C THR A 242 14.21 -4.90 8.08
N VAL A 243 15.43 -4.88 7.55
CA VAL A 243 16.21 -3.64 7.32
C VAL A 243 15.57 -2.58 6.46
N VAL A 244 14.70 -2.99 5.54
CA VAL A 244 14.02 -2.05 4.64
C VAL A 244 12.88 -1.33 5.37
N ASP A 245 12.44 -1.86 6.52
CA ASP A 245 11.38 -1.30 7.35
C ASP A 245 11.94 -0.22 8.28
N THR A 246 12.24 0.92 7.65
CA THR A 246 12.81 2.10 8.32
C THR A 246 11.75 3.08 8.83
N LYS A 247 10.54 3.07 8.24
CA LYS A 247 9.41 3.91 8.66
C LYS A 247 8.09 3.18 8.53
N GLY A 248 7.30 3.17 9.61
CA GLY A 248 5.93 2.65 9.66
C GLY A 248 5.55 2.19 11.06
N GLY A 249 4.38 1.59 11.18
CA GLY A 249 3.80 1.15 12.45
C GLY A 249 4.43 -0.14 12.98
N VAL A 250 4.58 -0.24 14.30
CA VAL A 250 4.90 -1.49 14.99
C VAL A 250 3.79 -1.85 15.99
N LEU A 251 3.56 -3.15 16.17
CA LEU A 251 2.61 -3.64 17.16
C LEU A 251 3.19 -3.46 18.56
N VAL A 252 2.43 -2.81 19.43
CA VAL A 252 2.81 -2.59 20.82
C VAL A 252 1.68 -2.92 21.77
N VAL A 253 2.04 -3.08 23.04
CA VAL A 253 1.10 -3.10 24.15
C VAL A 253 1.22 -1.75 24.85
N ASP A 254 0.12 -1.01 24.94
CA ASP A 254 0.08 0.30 25.55
C ASP A 254 0.06 0.25 27.09
N GLN A 255 0.06 1.44 27.71
CA GLN A 255 0.00 1.61 29.17
C GLN A 255 -1.26 1.01 29.83
N ASN A 256 -2.32 0.77 29.06
CA ASN A 256 -3.56 0.14 29.51
C ASN A 256 -3.58 -1.37 29.24
N LYS A 257 -2.43 -1.96 28.87
CA LYS A 257 -2.28 -3.37 28.48
C LYS A 257 -3.12 -3.77 27.26
N ARG A 258 -3.44 -2.81 26.39
CA ARG A 258 -4.16 -3.05 25.13
C ARG A 258 -3.19 -3.09 23.97
N LEU A 259 -3.51 -3.90 22.96
CA LEU A 259 -2.76 -3.88 21.70
C LEU A 259 -3.00 -2.55 20.98
N ASN A 260 -1.94 -2.01 20.41
CA ASN A 260 -1.98 -0.78 19.63
C ASN A 260 -0.93 -0.82 18.51
N CYS A 261 -1.07 0.06 17.52
CA CYS A 261 -0.04 0.32 16.54
C CYS A 261 0.62 1.66 16.85
N ALA A 262 1.93 1.72 16.77
CA ALA A 262 2.67 2.96 17.00
C ALA A 262 3.70 3.16 15.89
N ASP A 263 3.68 4.31 15.23
CA ASP A 263 4.61 4.62 14.14
C ASP A 263 6.02 4.91 14.67
N LEU A 264 7.02 4.23 14.09
CA LEU A 264 8.43 4.47 14.34
C LEU A 264 8.82 5.90 13.95
N GLY A 265 9.47 6.61 14.86
CA GLY A 265 9.87 8.00 14.70
C GLY A 265 8.77 9.02 14.96
N VAL A 266 7.56 8.57 15.32
CA VAL A 266 6.42 9.43 15.65
C VAL A 266 5.88 9.13 17.04
N ALA A 267 5.51 7.88 17.29
CA ALA A 267 4.96 7.42 18.57
C ALA A 267 5.98 6.63 19.39
N ILE A 268 6.98 6.01 18.75
CA ILE A 268 8.08 5.26 19.39
C ILE A 268 9.40 5.75 18.84
N SER A 269 10.39 5.93 19.73
CA SER A 269 11.73 6.36 19.35
C SER A 269 12.55 5.23 18.72
N GLN A 270 13.56 5.59 17.91
CA GLN A 270 14.46 4.61 17.33
C GLN A 270 15.31 3.89 18.39
N GLU A 271 15.66 4.58 19.48
CA GLU A 271 16.41 4.02 20.61
C GLU A 271 15.61 2.92 21.33
N GLU A 272 14.34 3.17 21.61
CA GLU A 272 13.45 2.17 22.22
C GLU A 272 13.30 0.91 21.35
N MET A 273 13.18 1.10 20.03
CA MET A 273 13.10 0.01 19.08
C MET A 273 14.40 -0.81 19.05
N LEU A 274 15.56 -0.14 18.98
CA LEU A 274 16.87 -0.79 19.00
C LEU A 274 17.11 -1.54 20.33
N ALA A 275 16.72 -0.95 21.46
CA ALA A 275 16.80 -1.61 22.76
C ALA A 275 15.93 -2.88 22.81
N ALA A 276 14.72 -2.82 22.24
CA ALA A 276 13.85 -3.98 22.14
C ALA A 276 14.49 -5.10 21.28
N GLU A 277 15.04 -4.77 20.11
CA GLU A 277 15.73 -5.74 19.24
C GLU A 277 16.98 -6.33 19.90
N GLN A 278 17.79 -5.51 20.58
CA GLN A 278 18.97 -5.95 21.32
C GLN A 278 18.63 -6.88 22.49
N SER A 279 17.44 -6.75 23.07
CA SER A 279 16.91 -7.67 24.08
C SER A 279 16.41 -9.01 23.51
N GLY A 280 16.53 -9.22 22.20
CA GLY A 280 16.09 -10.43 21.49
C GLY A 280 14.61 -10.45 21.13
N LYS A 281 13.88 -9.34 21.32
CA LYS A 281 12.47 -9.25 20.91
C LYS A 281 12.38 -9.14 19.40
N GLN A 282 11.45 -9.90 18.82
CA GLN A 282 11.09 -9.76 17.42
C GLN A 282 10.01 -8.70 17.28
N ILE A 283 10.23 -7.74 16.38
CA ILE A 283 9.30 -6.63 16.13
C ILE A 283 8.33 -7.02 15.02
N LEU A 284 7.03 -6.92 15.33
CA LEU A 284 5.95 -7.04 14.35
C LEU A 284 5.68 -5.67 13.75
N PHE A 285 5.93 -5.58 12.44
CA PHE A 285 5.78 -4.38 11.65
C PHE A 285 4.47 -4.41 10.88
N ASN A 286 3.74 -3.30 10.92
CA ASN A 286 2.44 -3.15 10.28
C ASN A 286 2.61 -3.07 8.76
N CYS A 287 1.91 -3.94 8.03
CA CYS A 287 2.01 -4.03 6.58
C CYS A 287 1.09 -3.06 5.83
N ALA A 288 0.48 -2.14 6.56
CA ALA A 288 -0.45 -1.13 6.11
C ALA A 288 -1.62 -1.71 5.31
N THR A 289 -2.19 -2.79 5.84
CA THR A 289 -3.36 -3.49 5.31
C THR A 289 -4.29 -3.83 6.46
N GLY A 290 -5.55 -3.42 6.33
CA GLY A 290 -6.62 -3.71 7.28
C GLY A 290 -7.85 -4.22 6.54
N LEU A 291 -8.49 -5.22 7.12
CA LEU A 291 -9.81 -5.70 6.74
C LEU A 291 -10.77 -5.29 7.86
N PHE A 292 -11.86 -4.61 7.51
CA PHE A 292 -12.81 -4.05 8.48
C PHE A 292 -14.19 -4.63 8.26
N ASP A 293 -14.90 -4.87 9.37
CA ASP A 293 -16.36 -4.95 9.35
C ASP A 293 -16.91 -3.56 9.02
N LEU A 294 -17.63 -3.46 7.90
CA LEU A 294 -18.15 -2.19 7.40
C LEU A 294 -19.32 -1.68 8.24
N GLU A 295 -20.10 -2.56 8.88
CA GLU A 295 -21.20 -2.17 9.77
C GLU A 295 -20.66 -1.49 11.02
N TYR A 296 -19.66 -2.12 11.65
CA TYR A 296 -18.93 -1.52 12.77
C TYR A 296 -18.31 -0.19 12.34
N LEU A 297 -17.62 -0.16 11.21
CA LEU A 297 -16.94 1.04 10.76
C LEU A 297 -17.94 2.19 10.59
N VAL A 298 -19.01 2.01 9.80
CA VAL A 298 -20.03 3.03 9.51
C VAL A 298 -20.72 3.55 10.77
N SER A 299 -20.96 2.70 11.76
CA SER A 299 -21.58 3.10 13.04
C SER A 299 -20.66 3.90 13.96
N HIS A 300 -19.34 3.88 13.72
CA HIS A 300 -18.33 4.52 14.57
C HIS A 300 -17.49 5.58 13.82
N LEU A 301 -17.75 5.88 12.55
CA LEU A 301 -16.92 6.78 11.72
C LEU A 301 -16.66 8.15 12.37
N GLU A 302 -17.68 8.75 12.97
CA GLU A 302 -17.60 10.04 13.66
C GLU A 302 -16.67 9.97 14.87
N ALA A 303 -16.83 8.95 15.71
CA ALA A 303 -16.00 8.74 16.89
C ALA A 303 -14.56 8.43 16.51
N ILE A 304 -14.35 7.59 15.49
CA ILE A 304 -13.03 7.26 14.96
C ILE A 304 -12.34 8.51 14.42
N SER A 305 -13.03 9.27 13.55
CA SER A 305 -12.42 10.43 12.87
C SER A 305 -12.02 11.53 13.85
N THR A 306 -12.79 11.69 14.93
CA THR A 306 -12.54 12.70 15.98
C THR A 306 -11.43 12.27 16.94
N ASN A 307 -11.39 10.99 17.32
CA ASN A 307 -10.51 10.52 18.39
C ASN A 307 -9.22 9.82 17.91
N LEU A 308 -9.08 9.56 16.61
CA LEU A 308 -7.84 9.02 16.07
C LEU A 308 -6.67 9.98 16.37
N PRO A 309 -5.55 9.52 16.96
CA PRO A 309 -4.48 10.40 17.41
C PRO A 309 -3.93 11.30 16.31
N LEU A 310 -3.79 12.59 16.62
CA LEU A 310 -3.05 13.54 15.80
C LEU A 310 -1.58 13.57 16.25
N ARG A 311 -0.68 13.35 15.31
CA ARG A 311 0.77 13.35 15.55
C ARG A 311 1.43 14.51 14.83
N PHE A 312 2.49 15.05 15.43
CA PHE A 312 3.39 16.00 14.77
C PHE A 312 4.73 15.32 14.55
N SER A 313 5.18 15.22 13.30
CA SER A 313 6.45 14.62 12.94
C SER A 313 7.37 15.65 12.27
N ASP A 314 8.62 15.74 12.73
CA ASP A 314 9.63 16.59 12.11
C ASP A 314 10.15 15.95 10.83
N GLN A 315 10.38 16.79 9.81
CA GLN A 315 10.83 16.41 8.49
C GLN A 315 12.04 17.25 8.11
N ASP A 316 13.02 16.60 7.49
CA ASP A 316 14.13 17.24 6.78
C ASP A 316 14.16 16.67 5.36
N LYS A 317 13.77 17.49 4.38
CA LYS A 317 13.62 17.10 2.97
C LYS A 317 14.09 18.20 2.05
N ASP A 318 13.99 17.99 0.74
CA ASP A 318 14.31 19.00 -0.28
C ASP A 318 13.55 20.33 -0.08
N ALA A 319 12.34 20.29 0.47
CA ALA A 319 11.54 21.48 0.77
C ALA A 319 12.04 22.31 1.98
N GLY A 320 12.96 21.77 2.78
CA GLY A 320 13.47 22.38 4.02
C GLY A 320 13.10 21.57 5.27
N ARG A 321 13.36 22.16 6.44
CA ARG A 321 13.04 21.59 7.75
C ARG A 321 11.69 22.10 8.24
N TYR A 322 10.73 21.21 8.43
CA TYR A 322 9.36 21.53 8.83
C TYR A 322 8.79 20.42 9.73
N SER A 323 7.58 20.62 10.26
CA SER A 323 6.80 19.57 10.90
C SER A 323 5.48 19.34 10.17
N GLN A 324 5.00 18.10 10.18
CA GLN A 324 3.73 17.72 9.58
C GLN A 324 2.77 17.24 10.67
N ALA A 325 1.53 17.74 10.63
CA ALA A 325 0.44 17.21 11.44
C ALA A 325 -0.24 16.07 10.66
N GLU A 326 -0.27 14.87 11.21
CA GLU A 326 -0.78 13.68 10.53
C GLU A 326 -1.54 12.74 11.46
N GLN A 327 -2.57 12.10 10.93
CA GLN A 327 -3.21 10.92 11.53
C GLN A 327 -2.76 9.66 10.80
N VAL A 328 -2.55 8.57 11.54
CA VAL A 328 -2.12 7.28 11.00
C VAL A 328 -3.27 6.28 11.11
N THR A 329 -3.75 5.76 9.97
CA THR A 329 -4.90 4.83 9.89
C THR A 329 -4.83 3.71 10.91
N TRP A 330 -3.65 3.14 11.08
CA TRP A 330 -3.49 1.91 11.84
C TRP A 330 -3.48 2.10 13.36
N GLU A 331 -3.39 3.35 13.84
CA GLU A 331 -3.62 3.65 15.26
C GLU A 331 -5.08 3.40 15.67
N ILE A 332 -5.99 3.15 14.71
CA ILE A 332 -7.34 2.64 15.00
C ILE A 332 -7.31 1.34 15.81
N ILE A 333 -6.23 0.53 15.73
CA ILE A 333 -6.09 -0.70 16.52
C ILE A 333 -6.28 -0.43 18.02
N GLY A 334 -5.74 0.68 18.54
CA GLY A 334 -5.93 1.08 19.93
C GLY A 334 -7.38 1.47 20.30
N MET A 335 -8.24 1.67 19.31
CA MET A 335 -9.65 2.04 19.44
C MET A 335 -10.62 0.87 19.28
N LEU A 336 -10.12 -0.32 18.91
CA LEU A 336 -10.94 -1.52 18.71
C LEU A 336 -10.84 -2.46 19.91
N ASP A 337 -11.92 -3.19 20.19
CA ASP A 337 -11.99 -4.15 21.30
C ASP A 337 -11.72 -5.60 20.86
N ASP A 338 -12.21 -6.04 19.69
CA ASP A 338 -12.00 -7.40 19.20
C ASP A 338 -11.65 -7.44 17.71
N PHE A 339 -10.42 -7.87 17.40
CA PHE A 339 -9.85 -7.90 16.05
C PHE A 339 -8.80 -9.01 15.91
N TYR A 340 -8.42 -9.30 14.66
CA TYR A 340 -7.28 -10.17 14.36
C TYR A 340 -5.98 -9.40 14.18
N ILE A 341 -4.89 -10.05 14.59
CA ILE A 341 -3.54 -9.78 14.09
C ILE A 341 -3.14 -10.96 13.21
N PHE A 342 -3.01 -10.74 11.92
CA PHE A 342 -2.54 -11.75 10.97
C PHE A 342 -1.02 -11.66 10.83
N GLY A 343 -0.33 -12.69 11.32
CA GLY A 343 1.09 -12.89 11.04
C GLY A 343 1.27 -13.38 9.60
N ILE A 344 1.97 -12.60 8.77
CA ILE A 344 2.11 -12.85 7.33
C ILE A 344 3.57 -12.93 6.89
N ASP A 345 3.81 -13.56 5.74
CA ASP A 345 5.10 -13.47 5.06
C ASP A 345 5.25 -12.10 4.38
N LYS A 346 6.24 -11.33 4.83
CA LYS A 346 6.62 -10.04 4.22
C LYS A 346 6.82 -10.15 2.71
N TYR A 347 7.53 -11.18 2.26
CA TYR A 347 7.96 -11.31 0.87
C TYR A 347 6.82 -11.75 -0.05
N ASP A 348 5.66 -12.06 0.51
CA ASP A 348 4.42 -12.26 -0.23
C ASP A 348 3.47 -11.05 -0.06
N ARG A 349 3.15 -10.69 1.19
CA ARG A 349 2.05 -9.77 1.52
C ARG A 349 2.48 -8.31 1.74
N PHE A 350 3.77 -8.05 1.90
CA PHE A 350 4.29 -6.70 2.18
C PHE A 350 5.49 -6.31 1.30
N LEU A 351 5.19 -6.17 0.01
CA LEU A 351 6.10 -5.65 -1.02
C LEU A 351 5.85 -4.15 -1.19
N ALA A 352 6.10 -3.37 -0.13
CA ALA A 352 5.93 -1.92 -0.14
C ALA A 352 7.11 -1.21 -0.80
N ALA A 353 6.79 -0.16 -1.55
CA ALA A 353 7.80 0.72 -2.14
C ALA A 353 7.57 2.17 -1.69
N LYS A 354 8.02 2.52 -0.49
CA LYS A 354 7.95 3.88 0.09
C LYS A 354 8.88 4.86 -0.63
N ILE A 355 10.00 4.38 -1.14
CA ILE A 355 10.95 5.13 -1.99
C ILE A 355 11.25 4.38 -3.29
N ALA A 356 11.68 5.10 -4.33
CA ALA A 356 11.90 4.53 -5.66
C ALA A 356 12.98 3.44 -5.69
N LEU A 357 14.00 3.54 -4.83
CA LEU A 357 15.04 2.53 -4.72
C LEU A 357 14.47 1.16 -4.33
N GLU A 358 13.39 1.11 -3.54
CA GLU A 358 12.75 -0.16 -3.18
C GLU A 358 12.09 -0.83 -4.39
N THR A 359 11.47 -0.07 -5.29
CA THR A 359 10.93 -0.59 -6.56
C THR A 359 12.03 -1.10 -7.46
N LEU A 360 13.14 -0.36 -7.60
CA LEU A 360 14.28 -0.77 -8.41
C LEU A 360 14.93 -2.05 -7.86
N MET A 361 15.13 -2.09 -6.55
CA MET A 361 15.64 -3.24 -5.82
C MET A 361 14.73 -4.47 -5.98
N ALA A 362 13.41 -4.32 -5.78
CA ALA A 362 12.44 -5.39 -6.01
C ALA A 362 12.39 -5.82 -7.49
N SER A 363 12.67 -4.91 -8.43
CA SER A 363 12.78 -5.24 -9.86
C SER A 363 14.08 -5.97 -10.22
N GLY A 364 15.02 -6.13 -9.28
CA GLY A 364 16.29 -6.82 -9.49
C GLY A 364 17.42 -5.93 -9.99
N VAL A 365 17.19 -4.62 -10.10
CA VAL A 365 18.18 -3.66 -10.62
C VAL A 365 19.38 -3.59 -9.65
N GLY A 366 20.58 -3.78 -10.18
CA GLY A 366 21.83 -3.72 -9.41
C GLY A 366 22.12 -4.93 -8.50
N LEU A 367 21.21 -5.91 -8.38
CA LEU A 367 21.39 -7.02 -7.44
C LEU A 367 22.49 -8.02 -7.84
N ALA A 368 22.70 -8.17 -9.15
CA ALA A 368 23.73 -9.02 -9.72
C ALA A 368 25.13 -8.36 -9.72
N ASP A 369 25.21 -7.06 -9.39
CA ASP A 369 26.48 -6.34 -9.41
C ASP A 369 27.41 -6.86 -8.29
N PRO A 370 28.65 -7.27 -8.60
CA PRO A 370 29.60 -7.77 -7.61
C PRO A 370 29.94 -6.75 -6.53
N SER A 371 29.84 -5.45 -6.81
CA SER A 371 30.14 -4.41 -5.83
C SER A 371 29.08 -4.34 -4.73
N PHE A 372 27.81 -4.65 -5.03
CA PHE A 372 26.77 -4.73 -4.00
C PHE A 372 26.98 -6.00 -3.18
N THR A 373 27.57 -5.88 -1.99
CA THR A 373 28.00 -7.02 -1.17
C THR A 373 27.04 -7.27 -0.01
N ALA A 374 26.93 -8.54 0.38
CA ALA A 374 26.15 -8.93 1.56
C ALA A 374 26.91 -8.57 2.85
N ALA A 375 26.17 -8.14 3.88
CA ALA A 375 26.76 -8.02 5.21
C ALA A 375 26.92 -9.43 5.82
N PRO A 376 28.06 -9.76 6.48
CA PRO A 376 28.23 -11.06 7.13
C PRO A 376 27.13 -11.29 8.18
N GLU A 377 26.43 -12.43 8.07
CA GLU A 377 25.44 -12.98 9.02
C GLU A 377 24.75 -11.99 9.95
N SER A 378 24.02 -11.04 9.37
CA SER A 378 23.24 -10.08 10.16
C SER A 378 21.79 -10.04 9.69
N THR A 379 20.88 -9.81 10.64
CA THR A 379 19.52 -9.34 10.33
C THR A 379 19.53 -8.01 9.59
N THR A 380 20.71 -7.36 9.51
CA THR A 380 20.98 -6.13 8.78
C THR A 380 21.39 -6.29 7.29
N ASP A 381 21.38 -7.50 6.73
CA ASP A 381 21.82 -7.73 5.34
C ASP A 381 20.80 -7.24 4.29
N LEU A 382 21.06 -6.06 3.75
CA LEU A 382 20.26 -5.44 2.69
C LEU A 382 20.26 -6.26 1.40
N LYS A 383 21.38 -6.90 1.02
CA LYS A 383 21.44 -7.69 -0.23
C LYS A 383 20.52 -8.90 -0.14
N LYS A 384 20.54 -9.60 1.00
CA LYS A 384 19.62 -10.72 1.24
C LYS A 384 18.16 -10.26 1.24
N ALA A 385 17.85 -9.14 1.90
CA ALA A 385 16.49 -8.59 1.89
C ALA A 385 16.05 -8.22 0.46
N ALA A 386 16.92 -7.59 -0.32
CA ALA A 386 16.70 -7.22 -1.71
C ALA A 386 16.40 -8.43 -2.60
N CYS A 387 17.21 -9.49 -2.53
CA CYS A 387 16.99 -10.71 -3.30
C CYS A 387 15.65 -11.37 -2.95
N LYS A 388 15.28 -11.42 -1.67
CA LYS A 388 13.98 -11.99 -1.25
C LYS A 388 12.80 -11.13 -1.71
N LEU A 389 12.93 -9.79 -1.69
CA LEU A 389 11.92 -8.89 -2.26
C LEU A 389 11.78 -9.08 -3.76
N HIS A 390 12.90 -9.29 -4.48
CA HIS A 390 12.88 -9.55 -5.91
C HIS A 390 12.16 -10.86 -6.24
N THR A 391 12.50 -11.95 -5.55
CA THR A 391 11.78 -13.23 -5.69
C THR A 391 10.29 -13.08 -5.36
N GLY A 392 9.96 -12.38 -4.28
CA GLY A 392 8.59 -12.08 -3.89
C GLY A 392 7.81 -11.33 -4.98
N LEU A 393 8.42 -10.30 -5.59
CA LEU A 393 7.84 -9.58 -6.70
C LEU A 393 7.59 -10.49 -7.90
N GLN A 394 8.58 -11.29 -8.32
CA GLN A 394 8.42 -12.21 -9.44
C GLN A 394 7.27 -13.21 -9.20
N GLN A 395 7.18 -13.74 -7.97
CA GLN A 395 6.10 -14.63 -7.57
C GLN A 395 4.74 -13.92 -7.66
N LYS A 396 4.61 -12.69 -7.14
CA LYS A 396 3.36 -11.92 -7.20
C LYS A 396 2.96 -11.56 -8.62
N LEU A 397 3.90 -11.15 -9.47
CA LEU A 397 3.66 -10.90 -10.88
C LEU A 397 3.11 -12.15 -11.58
N ALA A 398 3.71 -13.31 -11.32
CA ALA A 398 3.27 -14.58 -11.91
C ALA A 398 1.90 -15.07 -11.40
N THR A 399 1.61 -14.84 -10.12
CA THR A 399 0.42 -15.40 -9.43
C THR A 399 -0.71 -14.39 -9.33
N ALA A 400 -0.69 -13.51 -8.32
CA ALA A 400 -1.78 -12.59 -8.00
C ALA A 400 -2.07 -11.58 -9.14
N TYR A 401 -1.07 -11.29 -9.96
CA TYR A 401 -1.22 -10.42 -11.13
C TYR A 401 -1.31 -11.18 -12.46
N GLY A 402 -1.23 -12.52 -12.46
CA GLY A 402 -1.47 -13.35 -13.64
C GLY A 402 -0.65 -12.93 -14.86
N LEU A 403 0.64 -12.63 -14.66
CA LEU A 403 1.59 -12.30 -15.73
C LEU A 403 2.50 -13.50 -16.01
N LYS A 404 3.16 -13.49 -17.15
CA LYS A 404 4.21 -14.44 -17.49
C LYS A 404 5.39 -13.70 -18.07
N LYS A 405 6.58 -14.28 -17.90
CA LYS A 405 7.81 -13.70 -18.41
C LYS A 405 8.11 -14.23 -19.81
N VAL A 406 8.25 -13.33 -20.77
CA VAL A 406 8.62 -13.62 -22.17
C VAL A 406 9.70 -12.65 -22.58
N ASP A 407 10.86 -13.16 -23.01
CA ASP A 407 12.02 -12.37 -23.45
C ASP A 407 12.40 -11.25 -22.47
N GLY A 408 12.44 -11.55 -21.18
CA GLY A 408 12.80 -10.60 -20.11
C GLY A 408 11.69 -9.62 -19.71
N ARG A 409 10.50 -9.68 -20.34
CA ARG A 409 9.34 -8.83 -20.04
C ARG A 409 8.20 -9.58 -19.39
N TRP A 410 7.56 -8.96 -18.40
CA TRP A 410 6.31 -9.46 -17.83
C TRP A 410 5.14 -9.01 -18.69
N ILE A 411 4.45 -9.98 -19.30
CA ILE A 411 3.26 -9.73 -20.12
C ILE A 411 2.03 -10.41 -19.50
N PRO A 412 0.83 -9.87 -19.71
CA PRO A 412 -0.42 -10.52 -19.30
C PRO A 412 -0.56 -11.95 -19.83
N LYS A 413 -0.92 -12.90 -18.98
CA LYS A 413 -1.43 -14.20 -19.43
C LYS A 413 -2.77 -14.02 -20.15
N ALA A 414 -3.03 -14.89 -21.12
CA ALA A 414 -4.31 -14.91 -21.83
C ALA A 414 -5.45 -15.35 -20.89
N VAL A 415 -6.67 -14.86 -21.11
CA VAL A 415 -7.83 -15.25 -20.29
C VAL A 415 -8.08 -16.76 -20.29
N SER A 416 -7.85 -17.44 -21.41
CA SER A 416 -7.98 -18.90 -21.51
C SER A 416 -6.97 -19.65 -20.63
N GLU A 417 -5.73 -19.17 -20.59
CA GLU A 417 -4.66 -19.67 -19.73
C GLU A 417 -5.06 -19.51 -18.26
N LEU A 418 -5.49 -18.30 -17.87
CA LEU A 418 -5.93 -17.99 -16.51
C LEU A 418 -7.11 -18.86 -16.06
N LYS A 419 -8.14 -19.03 -16.90
CA LYS A 419 -9.30 -19.89 -16.58
C LYS A 419 -8.89 -21.35 -16.39
N LYS A 420 -7.93 -21.85 -17.19
CA LYS A 420 -7.42 -23.21 -17.06
C LYS A 420 -6.70 -23.41 -15.73
N GLU A 421 -5.84 -22.47 -15.34
CA GLU A 421 -5.15 -22.49 -14.05
C GLU A 421 -6.12 -22.45 -12.87
N MET A 422 -7.13 -21.57 -12.92
CA MET A 422 -8.17 -21.48 -11.90
C MET A 422 -9.04 -22.74 -11.82
N GLY A 423 -9.43 -23.31 -12.98
CA GLY A 423 -10.24 -24.52 -13.03
C GLY A 423 -9.52 -25.77 -12.52
N ALA A 424 -8.22 -25.90 -12.80
CA ALA A 424 -7.39 -26.98 -12.26
C ALA A 424 -7.32 -26.93 -10.73
N ALA A 425 -7.24 -25.73 -10.14
CA ALA A 425 -7.22 -25.53 -8.69
C ALA A 425 -8.57 -25.78 -7.97
N VAL A 426 -9.67 -25.98 -8.73
CA VAL A 426 -11.03 -26.19 -8.19
C VAL A 426 -11.42 -27.68 -8.20
N THR A 427 -10.58 -28.55 -8.78
CA THR A 427 -10.79 -30.00 -8.74
C THR A 427 -10.39 -30.52 -7.34
N PRO A 428 -11.24 -31.28 -6.63
CA PRO A 428 -11.03 -31.68 -5.23
C PRO A 428 -9.70 -32.37 -4.93
#